data_AF-A0AAD1IWY4-F1
#
_entry.id   AF-A0AAD1IWY4-F1
#
_cell.length_a   1.000
_cell.length_b   1.000
_cell.length_c   1.000
_cell.angle_alpha   90.00
_cell.angle_beta   90.00
_cell.angle_gamma   90.00
#
_symmetry.space_group_name_H-M   'P 1'
#
loop_
_entity.id
_entity.type
_entity.pdbx_description
1 polymer ?
#
loop_
_entity_poly.entity_id
_entity_poly.type
_entity_poly.pdbx_seq_one_letter_code
_entity_poly.pdbx_strand_id
1 'polypeptide(L)'
;MTAMDGVLVRGASGAVVALAGVLLCGCVRVTDGTASLAADAKPVVLADALLEPLRFPPAYRAAVLDPQATGEAVAAVEGVPVGAAVEPPGCAPPRVGPGPEHAVAAQGVDSATGAALTVILTRTDTALSARRDQIARCAALTATAGEVVSTVDTVLLAPPPVDADESLASEATILRSTEPAVRVLTLSAQIDEARLTVAWLNNDPAVEPDTSALDVLFTDALLTLRRAAR
;
A
#
# COMPACT_ATOMS: atom_id res chain seq x y z
N MET A 1 -25.66 -78.36 15.96
CA MET A 1 -26.69 -77.37 16.30
C MET A 1 -27.23 -76.85 14.97
N THR A 2 -28.13 -77.55 14.27
CA THR A 2 -29.62 -77.39 14.34
C THR A 2 -30.00 -75.90 14.38
N ALA A 3 -30.65 -75.31 13.38
CA ALA A 3 -31.93 -75.75 12.82
C ALA A 3 -32.12 -75.44 11.32
N MET A 4 -32.85 -76.35 10.68
CA MET A 4 -33.57 -76.20 9.41
C MET A 4 -34.95 -75.54 9.63
N ASP A 5 -35.59 -75.24 8.49
CA ASP A 5 -37.03 -74.96 8.25
C ASP A 5 -37.48 -73.51 8.48
N GLY A 6 -38.18 -72.84 7.56
CA GLY A 6 -38.81 -73.21 6.30
C GLY A 6 -39.97 -72.23 6.01
N VAL A 7 -40.60 -72.36 4.83
CA VAL A 7 -41.92 -71.84 4.40
C VAL A 7 -41.95 -70.71 3.34
N LEU A 8 -42.16 -71.18 2.11
CA LEU A 8 -42.93 -70.72 0.94
C LEU A 8 -43.94 -69.56 1.11
N VAL A 9 -44.16 -68.75 0.05
CA VAL A 9 -45.30 -68.87 -0.90
C VAL A 9 -45.26 -67.79 -2.01
N ARG A 10 -45.59 -68.26 -3.22
CA ARG A 10 -45.97 -67.66 -4.52
C ARG A 10 -46.43 -66.18 -4.59
N GLY A 11 -45.94 -65.51 -5.64
CA GLY A 11 -46.76 -65.27 -6.85
C GLY A 11 -47.11 -63.83 -7.24
N ALA A 12 -47.07 -63.61 -8.56
CA ALA A 12 -47.77 -62.60 -9.37
C ALA A 12 -47.07 -61.28 -9.71
N SER A 13 -46.67 -61.23 -10.98
CA SER A 13 -47.12 -60.22 -11.97
C SER A 13 -46.69 -58.76 -11.82
N GLY A 14 -45.75 -58.37 -12.69
CA GLY A 14 -45.99 -57.25 -13.62
C GLY A 14 -45.71 -55.85 -13.10
N ALA A 15 -44.60 -55.27 -13.57
CA ALA A 15 -44.58 -53.98 -14.26
C ALA A 15 -43.13 -53.66 -14.65
N VAL A 16 -42.84 -53.78 -15.94
CA VAL A 16 -41.64 -53.21 -16.56
C VAL A 16 -41.80 -51.69 -16.52
N VAL A 17 -41.06 -51.02 -15.64
CA VAL A 17 -40.86 -49.57 -15.74
C VAL A 17 -39.50 -49.35 -16.39
N ALA A 18 -39.54 -49.10 -17.70
CA ALA A 18 -38.40 -48.63 -18.45
C ALA A 18 -38.10 -47.18 -18.06
N LEU A 19 -37.12 -46.96 -17.18
CA LEU A 19 -36.53 -45.63 -16.99
C LEU A 19 -35.45 -45.44 -18.06
N ALA A 20 -35.80 -44.67 -19.09
CA ALA A 20 -34.85 -44.13 -20.06
C ALA A 20 -34.01 -43.03 -19.37
N GLY A 21 -32.84 -43.41 -18.86
CA GLY A 21 -31.81 -42.45 -18.43
C GLY A 21 -31.05 -41.92 -19.65
N VAL A 22 -31.43 -40.74 -20.13
CA VAL A 22 -30.67 -39.99 -21.14
C VAL A 22 -29.36 -39.54 -20.49
N LEU A 23 -28.28 -40.28 -20.74
CA LEU A 23 -26.91 -39.86 -20.45
C LEU A 23 -26.55 -38.71 -21.40
N LEU A 24 -26.70 -37.48 -20.90
CA LEU A 24 -26.07 -36.30 -21.48
C LEU A 24 -24.55 -36.44 -21.31
N CYS A 25 -23.89 -37.03 -22.32
CA CYS A 25 -22.44 -36.92 -22.49
C CYS A 25 -22.11 -35.46 -22.84
N GLY A 26 -22.09 -34.59 -21.82
CA GLY A 26 -21.53 -33.25 -21.94
C GLY A 26 -20.02 -33.38 -22.12
N CYS A 27 -19.51 -33.03 -23.30
CA CYS A 27 -18.09 -32.83 -23.53
C CYS A 27 -17.61 -31.68 -22.64
N VAL A 28 -17.13 -31.98 -21.44
CA VAL A 28 -16.32 -31.03 -20.67
C VAL A 28 -14.99 -30.95 -21.40
N ARG A 29 -14.83 -29.93 -22.23
CA ARG A 29 -13.50 -29.53 -22.69
C ARG A 29 -12.80 -28.94 -21.48
N VAL A 30 -11.92 -29.72 -20.86
CA VAL A 30 -10.91 -29.18 -19.95
C VAL A 30 -9.97 -28.37 -20.83
N THR A 31 -10.13 -27.05 -20.81
CA THR A 31 -9.08 -26.17 -21.31
C THR A 31 -7.98 -26.19 -20.26
N ASP A 32 -6.85 -26.85 -20.57
CA ASP A 32 -5.60 -26.65 -19.85
C ASP A 32 -5.15 -25.21 -20.09
N GLY A 33 -5.76 -24.28 -19.36
CA GLY A 33 -5.29 -22.92 -19.24
C GLY A 33 -4.16 -22.93 -18.24
N THR A 34 -2.93 -23.08 -18.71
CA THR A 34 -1.77 -22.63 -17.93
C THR A 34 -1.92 -21.13 -17.74
N ALA A 35 -2.30 -20.71 -16.53
CA ALA A 35 -2.26 -19.31 -16.16
C ALA A 35 -0.79 -18.84 -16.26
N SER A 36 -0.45 -18.15 -17.35
CA SER A 36 0.80 -17.38 -17.42
C SER A 36 0.52 -16.07 -16.68
N LEU A 37 0.84 -16.02 -15.39
CA LEU A 37 0.65 -14.84 -14.55
C LEU A 37 1.97 -14.10 -14.24
N ALA A 38 3.01 -14.22 -15.06
CA ALA A 38 4.31 -13.63 -14.67
C ALA A 38 5.23 -13.13 -15.79
N ALA A 39 4.87 -13.21 -17.08
CA ALA A 39 5.82 -12.90 -18.15
C ALA A 39 5.58 -11.60 -18.91
N ASP A 40 4.39 -10.98 -18.79
CA ASP A 40 4.03 -9.79 -19.60
C ASP A 40 3.77 -8.52 -18.78
N ALA A 41 4.00 -8.52 -17.46
CA ALA A 41 3.88 -7.29 -16.67
C ALA A 41 4.96 -6.29 -17.10
N LYS A 42 4.53 -5.19 -17.75
CA LYS A 42 5.43 -4.10 -18.13
C LYS A 42 6.00 -3.47 -16.85
N PRO A 43 7.32 -3.26 -16.75
CA PRO A 43 7.89 -2.53 -15.62
C PRO A 43 7.20 -1.16 -15.48
N VAL A 44 6.69 -0.86 -14.29
CA VAL A 44 6.00 0.40 -14.01
C VAL A 44 6.99 1.55 -14.20
N VAL A 45 6.65 2.49 -15.09
CA VAL A 45 7.35 3.78 -15.18
C VAL A 45 6.72 4.69 -14.13
N LEU A 46 7.45 5.02 -13.06
CA LEU A 46 6.88 5.71 -11.91
C LEU A 46 6.24 7.05 -12.28
N ALA A 47 6.85 7.80 -13.21
CA ALA A 47 6.30 9.08 -13.68
C ALA A 47 4.92 8.92 -14.36
N ASP A 48 4.71 7.85 -15.12
CA ASP A 48 3.43 7.56 -15.79
C ASP A 48 2.36 7.07 -14.79
N ALA A 49 2.79 6.54 -13.64
CA ALA A 49 1.93 6.04 -12.57
C ALA A 49 1.60 7.10 -11.51
N LEU A 50 2.29 8.25 -11.52
CA LEU A 50 2.08 9.32 -10.55
C LEU A 50 0.71 9.97 -10.76
N LEU A 51 -0.02 10.18 -9.66
CA LEU A 51 -1.32 10.83 -9.71
C LEU A 51 -1.20 12.27 -10.23
N GLU A 52 -2.01 12.60 -11.24
CA GLU A 52 -2.04 13.95 -11.80
C GLU A 52 -2.42 15.01 -10.76
N PRO A 53 -1.75 16.19 -10.73
CA PRO A 53 -2.04 17.23 -9.74
C PRO A 53 -3.50 17.70 -9.68
N LEU A 54 -4.22 17.68 -10.79
CA LEU A 54 -5.64 18.06 -10.85
C LEU A 54 -6.57 17.11 -10.10
N ARG A 55 -6.09 15.94 -9.70
CA ARG A 55 -6.82 14.95 -8.88
C ARG A 55 -6.68 15.20 -7.39
N PHE A 56 -5.80 16.11 -6.96
CA PHE A 56 -5.72 16.50 -5.56
C PHE A 56 -7.02 17.20 -5.14
N PRO A 57 -7.44 17.07 -3.87
CA PRO A 57 -8.63 17.76 -3.38
C PRO A 57 -8.49 19.28 -3.59
N PRO A 58 -9.58 20.01 -3.95
CA PRO A 58 -9.48 21.39 -4.44
C PRO A 58 -8.79 22.41 -3.51
N ALA A 59 -8.78 22.15 -2.19
CA ALA A 59 -8.07 22.97 -1.23
C ALA A 59 -6.54 22.89 -1.39
N TYR A 60 -6.02 21.75 -1.86
CA TYR A 60 -4.60 21.47 -2.01
C TYR A 60 -4.15 21.73 -3.43
N ARG A 61 -3.59 22.92 -3.68
CA ARG A 61 -3.07 23.26 -5.02
C ARG A 61 -1.81 22.49 -5.30
N ALA A 62 -1.90 21.46 -6.14
CA ALA A 62 -0.81 20.52 -6.35
C ALA A 62 0.05 20.82 -7.57
N ALA A 63 1.30 20.36 -7.51
CA ALA A 63 2.24 20.31 -8.62
C ALA A 63 3.10 19.04 -8.52
N VAL A 64 3.64 18.60 -9.66
CA VAL A 64 4.68 17.57 -9.69
C VAL A 64 5.99 18.19 -9.20
N LEU A 65 6.68 17.48 -8.31
CA LEU A 65 7.96 17.91 -7.77
C LEU A 65 9.10 17.55 -8.72
N ASP A 66 10.12 18.39 -8.78
CA ASP A 66 11.37 18.03 -9.43
C ASP A 66 12.14 16.97 -8.61
N PRO A 67 13.24 16.38 -9.13
CA PRO A 67 13.96 15.33 -8.41
C PRO A 67 14.52 15.76 -7.05
N GLN A 68 14.93 17.03 -6.89
CA GLN A 68 15.45 17.52 -5.62
C GLN A 68 14.31 17.65 -4.60
N ALA A 69 13.22 18.32 -4.98
CA ALA A 69 12.04 18.48 -4.15
C ALA A 69 11.40 17.14 -3.79
N THR A 70 11.47 16.13 -4.68
CA THR A 70 11.04 14.77 -4.38
C THR A 70 11.88 14.14 -3.27
N GLY A 71 13.22 14.28 -3.33
CA GLY A 71 14.10 13.79 -2.25
C GLY A 71 13.86 14.50 -0.92
N GLU A 72 13.61 15.81 -0.95
CA GLU A 72 13.22 16.60 0.22
C GLU A 72 11.87 16.15 0.79
N ALA A 73 10.89 15.85 -0.07
CA ALA A 73 9.58 15.34 0.34
C ALA A 73 9.68 13.96 1.01
N VAL A 74 10.50 13.05 0.47
CA VAL A 74 10.80 11.76 1.11
C VAL A 74 11.41 11.98 2.49
N ALA A 75 12.44 12.83 2.60
CA ALA A 75 13.09 13.13 3.87
C ALA A 75 12.13 13.79 4.88
N ALA A 76 11.20 14.63 4.41
CA ALA A 76 10.20 15.29 5.24
C ALA A 76 9.17 14.30 5.81
N VAL A 77 8.69 13.36 5.00
CA VAL A 77 7.79 12.27 5.45
C VAL A 77 8.49 11.37 6.47
N GLU A 78 9.76 11.07 6.23
CA GLU A 78 10.56 10.20 7.10
C GLU A 78 11.04 10.90 8.39
N GLY A 79 11.04 12.24 8.42
CA GLY A 79 11.63 13.03 9.51
C GLY A 79 13.15 12.90 9.64
N VAL A 80 13.80 12.25 8.68
CA VAL A 80 15.25 12.00 8.65
C VAL A 80 15.87 12.77 7.49
N PRO A 81 16.63 13.85 7.76
CA PRO A 81 17.31 14.60 6.72
C PRO A 81 18.28 13.75 5.90
N VAL A 82 18.47 14.11 4.63
CA VAL A 82 19.46 13.45 3.76
C VAL A 82 20.85 13.56 4.38
N GLY A 83 21.55 12.43 4.49
CA GLY A 83 22.89 12.37 5.07
C GLY A 83 22.94 12.40 6.60
N ALA A 84 21.79 12.36 7.28
CA ALA A 84 21.75 12.30 8.74
C ALA A 84 22.33 10.98 9.27
N ALA A 85 23.03 11.06 10.40
CA ALA A 85 23.29 9.91 11.25
C ALA A 85 22.04 9.61 12.09
N VAL A 86 21.67 8.33 12.20
CA VAL A 86 20.46 7.90 12.93
C VAL A 86 20.84 7.02 14.12
N GLU A 87 20.27 7.34 15.28
CA GLU A 87 20.34 6.58 16.53
C GLU A 87 18.93 6.11 16.92
N PRO A 88 18.71 4.84 17.25
CA PRO A 88 19.67 3.74 17.26
C PRO A 88 20.20 3.33 15.88
N PRO A 89 21.41 2.74 15.79
CA PRO A 89 21.90 2.17 14.53
C PRO A 89 20.94 1.10 14.00
N GLY A 90 20.69 1.12 12.69
CA GLY A 90 19.72 0.22 12.05
C GLY A 90 18.27 0.75 12.03
N CYS A 91 18.00 1.88 12.68
CA CYS A 91 16.71 2.56 12.61
C CYS A 91 16.60 3.59 11.47
N ALA A 92 17.66 3.77 10.67
CA ALA A 92 17.60 4.61 9.48
C ALA A 92 16.56 4.06 8.48
N PRO A 93 15.64 4.90 7.98
CA PRO A 93 14.72 4.50 6.92
C PRO A 93 15.44 3.98 5.67
N PRO A 94 14.79 3.10 4.89
CA PRO A 94 15.36 2.64 3.62
C PRO A 94 15.69 3.83 2.73
N ARG A 95 16.91 3.85 2.19
CA ARG A 95 17.31 4.91 1.27
C ARG A 95 16.62 4.72 -0.08
N VAL A 96 16.11 5.81 -0.60
CA VAL A 96 15.57 5.89 -1.95
C VAL A 96 16.67 6.42 -2.88
N GLY A 97 16.81 5.82 -4.05
CA GLY A 97 17.79 6.27 -5.05
C GLY A 97 17.46 7.68 -5.57
N PRO A 98 18.44 8.43 -6.10
CA PRO A 98 18.18 9.72 -6.73
C PRO A 98 17.45 9.55 -8.06
N GLY A 99 16.69 10.55 -8.50
CA GLY A 99 16.15 10.60 -9.86
C GLY A 99 14.77 9.93 -10.05
N PRO A 100 14.11 10.22 -11.19
CA PRO A 100 12.71 9.84 -11.46
C PRO A 100 12.48 8.33 -11.65
N GLU A 101 13.54 7.56 -11.91
CA GLU A 101 13.50 6.10 -11.98
C GLU A 101 13.33 5.43 -10.60
N HIS A 102 13.76 6.13 -9.55
CA HIS A 102 13.74 5.68 -8.17
C HIS A 102 12.65 6.33 -7.34
N ALA A 103 12.34 7.60 -7.59
CA ALA A 103 11.26 8.31 -6.92
C ALA A 103 10.65 9.42 -7.77
N VAL A 104 9.33 9.56 -7.70
CA VAL A 104 8.60 10.73 -8.20
C VAL A 104 7.56 11.14 -7.17
N ALA A 105 7.24 12.43 -7.10
CA ALA A 105 6.25 12.94 -6.18
C ALA A 105 5.42 14.07 -6.76
N ALA A 106 4.20 14.19 -6.24
CA ALA A 106 3.35 15.36 -6.40
C ALA A 106 2.93 15.85 -5.02
N GLN A 107 2.89 17.16 -4.83
CA GLN A 107 2.50 17.76 -3.55
C GLN A 107 1.51 18.88 -3.79
N GLY A 108 0.46 18.93 -2.98
CA GLY A 108 -0.46 20.05 -2.86
C GLY A 108 -0.45 20.63 -1.46
N VAL A 109 -0.57 21.96 -1.39
CA VAL A 109 -0.60 22.71 -0.13
C VAL A 109 -1.92 23.43 0.00
N ASP A 110 -2.57 23.30 1.14
CA ASP A 110 -3.73 24.10 1.52
C ASP A 110 -3.27 25.48 2.00
N SER A 111 -3.62 26.52 1.23
CA SER A 111 -3.26 27.91 1.55
C SER A 111 -3.92 28.46 2.82
N ALA A 112 -5.00 27.83 3.31
CA ALA A 112 -5.70 28.28 4.51
C ALA A 112 -5.03 27.76 5.79
N THR A 113 -4.54 26.53 5.78
CA THR A 113 -4.00 25.83 6.96
C THR A 113 -2.49 25.61 6.91
N GLY A 114 -1.87 25.78 5.74
CA GLY A 114 -0.47 25.40 5.50
C GLY A 114 -0.24 23.88 5.44
N ALA A 115 -1.30 23.07 5.51
CA ALA A 115 -1.19 21.62 5.43
C ALA A 115 -0.72 21.18 4.05
N ALA A 116 0.17 20.19 3.99
CA ALA A 116 0.62 19.59 2.75
C ALA A 116 0.11 18.16 2.61
N LEU A 117 -0.44 17.83 1.44
CA LEU A 117 -0.66 16.46 1.00
C LEU A 117 0.39 16.12 -0.05
N THR A 118 1.09 15.00 0.14
CA THR A 118 2.15 14.54 -0.77
C THR A 118 1.87 13.11 -1.21
N VAL A 119 1.90 12.86 -2.51
CA VAL A 119 1.91 11.51 -3.11
C VAL A 119 3.33 11.24 -3.57
N ILE A 120 3.91 10.14 -3.11
CA ILE A 120 5.27 9.69 -3.45
C ILE A 120 5.16 8.27 -4.00
N LEU A 121 5.76 8.03 -5.16
CA LEU A 121 6.03 6.69 -5.67
C LEU A 121 7.52 6.43 -5.58
N THR A 122 7.91 5.29 -5.01
CA THR A 122 9.31 4.86 -4.91
C THR A 122 9.47 3.46 -5.46
N ARG A 123 10.65 3.17 -6.02
CA ARG A 123 11.05 1.81 -6.40
C ARG A 123 11.78 1.13 -5.26
N THR A 124 11.34 -0.06 -4.88
CA THR A 124 11.93 -0.84 -3.79
C THR A 124 11.77 -2.34 -4.02
N ASP A 125 12.79 -3.10 -3.63
CA ASP A 125 12.80 -4.58 -3.60
C ASP A 125 12.39 -5.14 -2.23
N THR A 126 12.17 -4.25 -1.26
CA THR A 126 11.87 -4.62 0.12
C THR A 126 10.37 -4.63 0.34
N ALA A 127 9.85 -5.70 0.95
CA ALA A 127 8.43 -5.79 1.28
C ALA A 127 7.98 -4.71 2.27
N LEU A 128 6.72 -4.31 2.21
CA LEU A 128 6.17 -3.28 3.12
C LEU A 128 6.08 -3.78 4.56
N SER A 129 5.92 -5.09 4.78
CA SER A 129 6.05 -5.77 6.07
C SER A 129 7.39 -5.49 6.75
N ALA A 130 8.50 -5.54 6.02
CA ALA A 130 9.82 -5.24 6.60
C ALA A 130 9.90 -3.78 7.11
N ARG A 131 9.22 -2.86 6.42
CA ARG A 131 9.08 -1.47 6.88
C ARG A 131 8.19 -1.35 8.11
N ARG A 132 7.05 -2.05 8.14
CA ARG A 132 6.17 -2.14 9.33
C ARG A 132 6.96 -2.64 10.55
N ASP A 133 7.72 -3.71 10.37
CA ASP A 133 8.53 -4.31 11.43
C ASP A 133 9.66 -3.39 11.88
N GLN A 134 10.25 -2.62 10.95
CA GLN A 134 11.23 -1.59 11.30
C GLN A 134 10.60 -0.51 12.19
N ILE A 135 9.45 0.04 11.80
CA ILE A 135 8.75 1.07 12.60
C ILE A 135 8.40 0.51 13.99
N ALA A 136 7.93 -0.73 14.08
CA ALA A 136 7.60 -1.36 15.36
C ALA A 136 8.82 -1.48 16.30
N ARG A 137 10.02 -1.72 15.75
CA ARG A 137 11.27 -1.79 16.53
C ARG A 137 11.90 -0.42 16.79
N CYS A 138 11.69 0.52 15.88
CA CYS A 138 12.32 1.85 15.85
C CYS A 138 11.26 2.95 15.97
N ALA A 139 10.31 2.77 16.89
CA ALA A 139 9.21 3.71 17.09
C ALA A 139 9.69 5.11 17.49
N ALA A 140 10.88 5.22 18.09
CA ALA A 140 11.55 6.48 18.34
C ALA A 140 12.96 6.43 17.76
N LEU A 141 13.37 7.49 17.07
CA LEU A 141 14.73 7.67 16.57
C LEU A 141 15.18 9.13 16.67
N THR A 142 16.48 9.34 16.68
CA THR A 142 17.11 10.65 16.56
C THR A 142 17.94 10.69 15.28
N ALA A 143 17.72 11.70 14.45
CA ALA A 143 18.49 11.98 13.26
C ALA A 143 19.31 13.26 13.44
N THR A 144 20.60 13.23 13.13
CA THR A 144 21.50 14.38 13.24
C THR A 144 22.18 14.66 11.91
N ALA A 145 21.98 15.88 11.40
CA ALA A 145 22.61 16.37 10.17
C ALA A 145 23.25 17.74 10.43
N GLY A 146 24.57 17.76 10.62
CA GLY A 146 25.28 18.97 11.05
C GLY A 146 24.79 19.42 12.44
N GLU A 147 24.29 20.65 12.53
CA GLU A 147 23.73 21.22 13.78
C GLU A 147 22.24 20.91 13.96
N VAL A 148 21.57 20.34 12.94
CA VAL A 148 20.15 19.99 13.01
C VAL A 148 19.98 18.64 13.69
N VAL A 149 19.21 18.62 14.78
CA VAL A 149 18.79 17.40 15.47
C VAL A 149 17.28 17.28 15.37
N SER A 150 16.83 16.14 14.83
CA SER A 150 15.42 15.76 14.73
C SER A 150 15.16 14.54 15.60
N THR A 151 14.13 14.58 16.42
CA THR A 151 13.57 13.38 17.08
C THR A 151 12.28 13.01 16.36
N VAL A 152 12.12 11.74 16.02
CA VAL A 152 10.95 11.22 15.33
C VAL A 152 10.32 10.16 16.19
N ASP A 153 9.07 10.38 16.60
CA ASP A 153 8.25 9.41 17.32
C ASP A 153 7.12 8.94 16.39
N THR A 154 7.08 7.65 16.08
CA THR A 154 6.16 7.04 15.12
C THR A 154 5.30 5.97 15.78
N VAL A 155 4.00 6.00 15.49
CA VAL A 155 3.01 5.02 15.93
C VAL A 155 2.38 4.34 14.71
N LEU A 156 2.27 3.02 14.76
CA LEU A 156 1.54 2.25 13.76
C LEU A 156 0.04 2.38 13.99
N LEU A 157 -0.69 2.59 12.90
CA LEU A 157 -2.16 2.64 12.90
C LEU A 157 -2.74 1.39 12.23
N ALA A 158 -4.06 1.21 12.35
CA ALA A 158 -4.75 0.19 11.59
C ALA A 158 -4.60 0.50 10.09
N PRO A 159 -4.07 -0.42 9.27
CA PRO A 159 -3.87 -0.16 7.85
C PRO A 159 -5.20 -0.11 7.10
N PRO A 160 -5.31 0.69 6.02
CA PRO A 160 -6.52 0.77 5.24
C PRO A 160 -6.77 -0.57 4.49
N PRO A 161 -8.03 -1.05 4.43
CA PRO A 161 -8.36 -2.26 3.67
C PRO A 161 -8.35 -1.95 2.18
N VAL A 162 -7.24 -2.27 1.52
CA VAL A 162 -7.06 -2.04 0.08
C VAL A 162 -6.51 -3.28 -0.61
N ASP A 163 -6.87 -3.44 -1.89
CA ASP A 163 -6.44 -4.53 -2.77
C ASP A 163 -4.98 -4.36 -3.28
N ALA A 164 -4.03 -4.23 -2.37
CA ALA A 164 -2.59 -4.17 -2.67
C ALA A 164 -1.90 -5.42 -2.10
N ASP A 165 -0.64 -5.66 -2.46
CA ASP A 165 0.13 -6.77 -1.87
C ASP A 165 0.21 -6.62 -0.36
N GLU A 166 0.47 -5.39 0.09
CA GLU A 166 0.42 -4.98 1.49
C GLU A 166 0.00 -3.51 1.63
N SER A 167 -0.59 -3.16 2.77
CA SER A 167 -0.84 -1.76 3.18
C SER A 167 -0.32 -1.47 4.60
N LEU A 168 -0.02 -0.21 4.86
CA LEU A 168 0.55 0.30 6.11
C LEU A 168 -0.02 1.68 6.40
N ALA A 169 -0.29 1.96 7.68
CA ALA A 169 -0.61 3.29 8.15
C ALA A 169 0.23 3.63 9.37
N SER A 170 0.69 4.87 9.46
CA SER A 170 1.46 5.37 10.60
C SER A 170 1.24 6.85 10.81
N GLU A 171 1.36 7.30 12.06
CA GLU A 171 1.45 8.71 12.42
C GLU A 171 2.81 8.95 13.06
N ALA A 172 3.49 10.03 12.66
CA ALA A 172 4.75 10.45 13.25
C ALA A 172 4.66 11.89 13.75
N THR A 173 5.37 12.17 14.85
CA THR A 173 5.65 13.52 15.32
C THR A 173 7.15 13.76 15.19
N ILE A 174 7.52 14.80 14.45
CA ILE A 174 8.91 15.19 14.22
C ILE A 174 9.19 16.46 15.00
N LEU A 175 10.13 16.37 15.94
CA LEU A 175 10.58 17.48 16.77
C LEU A 175 11.94 17.96 16.27
N ARG A 176 12.08 19.26 16.03
CA ARG A 176 13.36 19.92 15.77
C ARG A 176 13.54 21.03 16.78
N SER A 177 14.77 21.21 17.27
CA SER A 177 15.06 22.09 18.42
C SER A 177 14.60 23.55 18.28
N THR A 178 14.46 24.05 17.05
CA THR A 178 14.14 25.45 16.76
C THR A 178 12.83 25.64 15.98
N GLU A 179 12.06 24.58 15.75
CA GLU A 179 10.87 24.62 14.90
C GLU A 179 9.67 23.99 15.61
N PRO A 180 8.43 24.39 15.26
CA PRO A 180 7.23 23.70 15.72
C PRO A 180 7.26 22.21 15.35
N ALA A 181 6.67 21.38 16.20
CA ALA A 181 6.52 19.96 15.94
C ALA A 181 5.74 19.74 14.64
N VAL A 182 6.23 18.86 13.77
CA VAL A 182 5.53 18.48 12.54
C VAL A 182 4.81 17.16 12.77
N ARG A 183 3.50 17.13 12.56
CA ARG A 183 2.71 15.90 12.52
C ARG A 183 2.71 15.38 11.09
N VAL A 184 2.90 14.07 10.95
CA VAL A 184 2.90 13.37 9.66
C VAL A 184 1.98 12.17 9.75
N LEU A 185 0.88 12.18 8.99
CA LEU A 185 0.00 11.02 8.85
C LEU A 185 0.26 10.37 7.50
N THR A 186 0.64 9.09 7.49
CA THR A 186 1.07 8.37 6.29
C THR A 186 0.21 7.15 6.04
N LEU A 187 -0.23 6.99 4.79
CA LEU A 187 -0.80 5.76 4.24
C LEU A 187 0.16 5.24 3.17
N SER A 188 0.46 3.94 3.20
CA SER A 188 1.32 3.32 2.20
C SER A 188 0.72 2.01 1.69
N ALA A 189 0.99 1.72 0.43
CA ALA A 189 0.67 0.45 -0.22
C ALA A 189 1.83 0.04 -1.13
N GLN A 190 1.93 -1.24 -1.41
CA GLN A 190 2.93 -1.77 -2.33
C GLN A 190 2.26 -2.66 -3.38
N ILE A 191 2.68 -2.48 -4.63
CA ILE A 191 2.32 -3.33 -5.77
C ILE A 191 3.64 -3.65 -6.48
N ASP A 192 4.03 -4.92 -6.44
CA ASP A 192 5.32 -5.39 -6.92
C ASP A 192 6.49 -4.57 -6.32
N GLU A 193 7.29 -3.94 -7.17
CA GLU A 193 8.45 -3.10 -6.81
C GLU A 193 8.09 -1.61 -6.58
N ALA A 194 6.82 -1.23 -6.78
CA ALA A 194 6.38 0.15 -6.61
C ALA A 194 5.70 0.33 -5.25
N ARG A 195 6.27 1.20 -4.41
CA ARG A 195 5.68 1.62 -3.14
C ARG A 195 5.05 3.00 -3.30
N LEU A 196 3.75 3.04 -3.05
CA LEU A 196 2.96 4.26 -2.90
C LEU A 196 3.01 4.70 -1.44
N THR A 197 3.33 5.97 -1.23
CA THR A 197 3.23 6.66 0.06
C THR A 197 2.43 7.93 -0.15
N VAL A 198 1.35 8.11 0.61
CA VAL A 198 0.58 9.34 0.66
C VAL A 198 0.63 9.88 2.08
N ALA A 199 1.05 11.13 2.23
CA ALA A 199 1.29 11.74 3.52
C ALA A 199 0.60 13.08 3.65
N TRP A 200 0.01 13.33 4.83
CA TRP A 200 -0.43 14.63 5.28
C TRP A 200 0.57 15.18 6.30
N LEU A 201 1.00 16.43 6.12
CA LEU A 201 1.94 17.12 7.01
C LEU A 201 1.38 18.47 7.45
N ASN A 202 1.52 18.79 8.73
CA ASN A 202 1.29 20.14 9.26
C ASN A 202 2.10 20.36 10.55
N ASN A 203 2.47 21.62 10.82
CA ASN A 203 3.24 22.03 11.99
C ASN A 203 2.47 22.94 12.98
N ASP A 204 1.19 23.22 12.68
CA ASP A 204 0.25 23.88 13.56
C ASP A 204 -0.52 22.82 14.37
N PRO A 205 -0.32 22.75 15.70
CA PRO A 205 -1.01 21.78 16.55
C PRO A 205 -2.53 22.01 16.65
N ALA A 206 -3.04 23.18 16.23
CA ALA A 206 -4.47 23.46 16.18
C ALA A 206 -5.15 22.92 14.91
N VAL A 207 -4.38 22.53 13.89
CA VAL A 207 -4.91 21.96 12.65
C VAL A 207 -4.97 20.44 12.79
N GLU A 208 -6.18 19.89 12.73
CA GLU A 208 -6.37 18.43 12.71
C GLU A 208 -6.06 17.84 11.32
N PRO A 209 -5.59 16.58 11.25
CA PRO A 209 -5.33 15.91 10.00
C PRO A 209 -6.59 15.81 9.16
N ASP A 210 -6.48 16.19 7.88
CA ASP A 210 -7.55 16.02 6.90
C ASP A 210 -7.55 14.56 6.40
N THR A 211 -8.03 13.65 7.25
CA THR A 211 -8.02 12.21 6.96
C THR A 211 -8.89 11.86 5.75
N SER A 212 -9.97 12.61 5.52
CA SER A 212 -10.83 12.40 4.36
C SER A 212 -10.13 12.73 3.04
N ALA A 213 -9.42 13.87 2.98
CA ALA A 213 -8.61 14.21 1.82
C ALA A 213 -7.47 13.21 1.60
N LEU A 214 -6.82 12.78 2.69
CA LEU A 214 -5.75 11.77 2.65
C LEU A 214 -6.24 10.43 2.10
N ASP A 215 -7.38 9.92 2.58
CA ASP A 215 -7.96 8.63 2.16
C ASP A 215 -8.40 8.64 0.68
N VAL A 216 -9.03 9.72 0.24
CA VAL A 216 -9.43 9.91 -1.17
C VAL A 216 -8.20 9.91 -2.07
N LEU A 217 -7.18 10.70 -1.70
CA LEU A 217 -5.95 10.81 -2.46
C LEU A 217 -5.19 9.48 -2.52
N PHE A 218 -5.11 8.76 -1.41
CA PHE A 218 -4.50 7.43 -1.33
C PHE A 218 -5.22 6.42 -2.24
N THR A 219 -6.55 6.39 -2.21
CA THR A 219 -7.35 5.49 -3.05
C THR A 219 -7.16 5.80 -4.54
N ASP A 220 -7.21 7.07 -4.94
CA ASP A 220 -7.04 7.49 -6.33
C ASP A 220 -5.63 7.20 -6.85
N ALA A 221 -4.59 7.48 -6.04
CA ALA A 221 -3.20 7.18 -6.38
C ALA A 221 -2.98 5.67 -6.52
N LEU A 222 -3.53 4.86 -5.62
CA LEU A 222 -3.42 3.40 -5.68
C LEU A 222 -4.11 2.82 -6.91
N LEU A 223 -5.31 3.32 -7.26
CA LEU A 223 -6.00 2.93 -8.48
C LEU A 223 -5.20 3.31 -9.74
N THR A 224 -4.52 4.45 -9.71
CA THR A 224 -3.66 4.89 -10.82
C THR A 224 -2.45 3.98 -10.97
N LEU A 225 -1.76 3.69 -9.86
CA LEU A 225 -0.62 2.77 -9.84
C LEU A 225 -1.00 1.37 -10.34
N ARG A 226 -2.15 0.82 -9.89
CA ARG A 226 -2.65 -0.48 -10.36
C ARG A 226 -2.89 -0.54 -11.86
N ARG A 227 -3.37 0.56 -12.46
CA ARG A 227 -3.59 0.61 -13.91
C ARG A 227 -2.28 0.64 -14.67
N ALA A 228 -1.24 1.27 -14.11
CA ALA A 228 0.09 1.32 -14.72
C ALA A 228 0.88 0.00 -14.60
N ALA A 229 0.55 -0.84 -13.62
CA ALA A 229 1.16 -2.16 -13.41
C ALA A 229 0.53 -3.29 -14.25
N ARG A 230 -0.50 -3.00 -15.05
CA ARG A 230 -1.18 -3.94 -15.94
C ARG A 230 -0.74 -3.73 -17.38
#